data_AF-A0A948RK78-F1
#
_entry.id   AF-A0A948RK78-F1
#
_cell.length_a   1.000
_cell.length_b   1.000
_cell.length_c   1.000
_cell.angle_alpha   90.00
_cell.angle_beta   90.00
_cell.angle_gamma   90.00
#
_symmetry.space_group_name_H-M   'P 1'
#
loop_
_entity.id
_entity.type
_entity.pdbx_description
1 polymer ?
#
loop_
_entity_poly.entity_id
_entity_poly.type
_entity_poly.pdbx_seq_one_letter_code
_entity_poly.pdbx_strand_id
1 'polypeptide(L)'
;PVQIDPKQAWAQINLSGRPLEVNRAERRELLRVPGIGPKSAEAILRARRQGKLRDPSALLGLGIVVARAAPFLLFDGKRAACQPELF
;
A
#
# COMPACT_ATOMS: atom_id res chain seq x y z
N PRO A 1 17.34 3.64 -20.11
CA PRO A 1 16.97 4.53 -18.99
C PRO A 1 15.68 4.03 -18.31
N VAL A 2 15.79 3.54 -17.07
CA VAL A 2 14.65 2.99 -16.34
C VAL A 2 13.68 4.13 -16.03
N GLN A 3 12.57 4.18 -16.76
CA GLN A 3 11.48 5.12 -16.54
C GLN A 3 10.82 4.77 -15.20
N ILE A 4 11.36 5.27 -14.10
CA ILE A 4 10.71 5.15 -12.80
C ILE A 4 9.49 6.07 -12.85
N ASP A 5 8.29 5.50 -12.72
CA ASP A 5 7.05 6.24 -12.66
C ASP A 5 7.18 7.40 -11.63
N PRO A 6 6.78 8.64 -11.96
CA PRO A 6 7.00 9.80 -11.09
C PRO A 6 6.35 9.63 -9.70
N LYS A 7 5.26 8.85 -9.60
CA LYS A 7 4.65 8.47 -8.31
C LYS A 7 5.50 7.49 -7.51
N GLN A 8 6.21 6.59 -8.19
CA GLN A 8 7.08 5.61 -7.55
C GLN A 8 8.34 6.28 -7.00
N ALA A 9 8.93 7.22 -7.76
CA ALA A 9 10.03 8.05 -7.27
C ALA A 9 9.60 8.91 -6.06
N TRP A 10 8.42 9.54 -6.12
CA TRP A 10 7.89 10.33 -5.01
C TRP A 10 7.69 9.48 -3.75
N ALA A 11 7.10 8.29 -3.88
CA ALA A 11 6.88 7.36 -2.77
C ALA A 11 8.21 6.84 -2.20
N GLN A 12 9.22 6.60 -3.03
CA GLN A 12 10.52 6.19 -2.56
C GLN A 12 11.23 7.29 -1.74
N ILE A 13 11.04 8.56 -2.09
CA ILE A 13 11.62 9.67 -1.32
C ILE A 13 10.80 9.95 -0.05
N ASN A 14 9.47 9.92 -0.13
CA ASN A 14 8.59 10.40 0.95
C ASN A 14 8.09 9.30 1.89
N LEU A 15 7.92 8.07 1.41
CA LEU A 15 7.33 6.94 2.15
C LEU A 15 8.37 5.87 2.54
N SER A 16 9.56 5.85 1.92
CA SER A 16 10.60 4.87 2.27
C SER A 16 11.14 5.04 3.69
N GLY A 17 11.19 6.27 4.20
CA GLY A 17 11.57 6.56 5.59
C GLY A 17 10.41 6.51 6.58
N ARG A 18 9.16 6.67 6.09
CA ARG A 18 7.96 6.75 6.93
C ARG A 18 6.82 5.99 6.27
N PRO A 19 6.81 4.65 6.39
CA PRO A 19 5.79 3.83 5.75
C PRO A 19 4.42 4.16 6.35
N LEU A 20 3.41 4.14 5.49
CA LEU A 20 2.08 4.63 5.79
C LEU A 20 1.23 3.50 6.36
N GLU A 21 0.64 3.70 7.55
CA GLU A 21 -0.19 2.68 8.18
C GLU A 21 -1.54 2.52 7.47
N VAL A 22 -1.73 1.39 6.81
CA VAL A 22 -2.89 1.11 5.96
C VAL A 22 -4.18 1.03 6.74
N ASN A 23 -4.18 0.99 8.07
CA ASN A 23 -5.39 1.06 8.90
C ASN A 23 -5.71 2.48 9.38
N ARG A 24 -4.72 3.38 9.41
CA ARG A 24 -4.84 4.76 9.92
C ARG A 24 -4.84 5.81 8.82
N ALA A 25 -4.25 5.52 7.67
CA ALA A 25 -4.02 6.47 6.60
C ALA A 25 -5.30 7.05 6.00
N GLU A 26 -5.34 8.33 5.71
CA GLU A 26 -6.48 8.95 5.06
C GLU A 26 -6.56 8.59 3.56
N ARG A 27 -7.75 8.77 2.96
CA ARG A 27 -7.97 8.57 1.52
C ARG A 27 -6.92 9.29 0.66
N ARG A 28 -6.57 10.53 1.05
CA ARG A 28 -5.62 11.38 0.33
C ARG A 28 -4.21 10.81 0.41
N GLU A 29 -3.81 10.23 1.53
CA GLU A 29 -2.51 9.60 1.71
C GLU A 29 -2.42 8.29 0.91
N LEU A 30 -3.47 7.48 0.95
CA LEU A 30 -3.57 6.25 0.16
C LEU A 30 -3.41 6.52 -1.34
N LEU A 31 -4.02 7.58 -1.87
CA LEU A 31 -3.90 7.98 -3.28
C LEU A 31 -2.49 8.39 -3.73
N ARG A 32 -1.60 8.71 -2.77
CA ARG A 32 -0.19 9.02 -3.03
C ARG A 32 0.67 7.77 -3.14
N VAL A 33 0.18 6.62 -2.67
CA VAL A 33 0.90 5.34 -2.76
C VAL A 33 0.78 4.80 -4.19
N PRO A 34 1.90 4.43 -4.84
CA PRO A 34 1.87 3.82 -6.16
C PRO A 34 1.11 2.49 -6.12
N GLY A 35 0.24 2.28 -7.12
CA GLY A 35 -0.63 1.10 -7.17
C GLY A 35 -1.96 1.23 -6.42
N ILE A 36 -2.21 2.34 -5.71
CA ILE A 36 -3.51 2.62 -5.08
C ILE A 36 -4.24 3.72 -5.86
N GLY A 37 -5.34 3.33 -6.50
CA GLY A 37 -6.27 4.24 -7.15
C GLY A 37 -7.42 4.69 -6.24
N PRO A 38 -8.31 5.58 -6.71
CA PRO A 38 -9.48 6.02 -5.95
C PRO A 38 -10.42 4.88 -5.55
N LYS A 39 -10.64 3.91 -6.45
CA LYS A 39 -11.44 2.69 -6.16
C LYS A 39 -10.79 1.86 -5.05
N SER A 40 -9.49 1.61 -5.18
CA SER A 40 -8.72 0.84 -4.20
C SER A 40 -8.61 1.53 -2.83
N ALA A 41 -8.44 2.86 -2.82
CA ALA A 41 -8.42 3.64 -1.59
C ALA A 41 -9.77 3.55 -0.85
N GLU A 42 -10.88 3.62 -1.59
CA GLU A 42 -12.21 3.44 -1.01
C GLU A 42 -12.44 2.01 -0.52
N ALA A 43 -11.92 1.02 -1.25
CA ALA A 43 -11.96 -0.38 -0.85
C ALA A 43 -11.19 -0.63 0.45
N ILE A 44 -10.02 0.00 0.63
CA ILE A 44 -9.26 -0.04 1.90
C ILE A 44 -10.09 0.57 3.03
N LEU A 45 -10.69 1.75 2.81
CA LEU A 45 -11.51 2.41 3.85
C LEU A 45 -12.70 1.54 4.26
N ARG A 46 -13.33 0.85 3.31
CA ARG A 46 -14.39 -0.12 3.58
C ARG A 46 -13.85 -1.34 4.34
N ALA A 47 -12.73 -1.91 3.90
CA ALA A 47 -12.14 -3.09 4.53
C ALA A 47 -11.79 -2.83 6.00
N ARG A 48 -11.23 -1.66 6.33
CA ARG A 48 -10.94 -1.26 7.72
C ARG A 48 -12.16 -1.25 8.64
N ARG A 49 -13.35 -0.96 8.10
CA ARG A 49 -14.60 -0.98 8.86
C ARG A 49 -15.06 -2.40 9.16
N GLN A 50 -14.69 -3.35 8.30
CA GLN A 50 -15.02 -4.77 8.47
C GLN A 50 -13.98 -5.49 9.34
N GLY A 51 -12.72 -5.07 9.30
CA GLY A 51 -11.65 -5.62 10.12
C GLY A 51 -10.31 -4.93 9.86
N LYS A 52 -9.35 -5.09 10.77
CA LYS A 52 -8.00 -4.54 10.57
C LYS A 52 -7.28 -5.31 9.47
N LEU A 53 -6.68 -4.57 8.54
CA LEU A 53 -5.82 -5.11 7.50
C LEU A 53 -4.46 -5.47 8.13
N ARG A 54 -4.22 -6.76 8.32
CA ARG A 54 -2.97 -7.31 8.88
C ARG A 54 -2.09 -7.96 7.82
N ASP A 55 -2.70 -8.40 6.72
CA ASP A 55 -2.04 -9.17 5.69
C ASP A 55 -2.03 -8.41 4.36
N PRO A 56 -0.88 -8.38 3.65
CA PRO A 56 -0.79 -7.79 2.32
C PRO A 56 -1.68 -8.53 1.30
N SER A 57 -2.01 -9.80 1.54
CA SER A 57 -2.94 -10.58 0.71
C SER A 57 -4.34 -9.94 0.63
N ALA A 58 -4.76 -9.22 1.68
CA ALA A 58 -6.03 -8.49 1.64
C ALA A 58 -6.03 -7.41 0.53
N LEU A 59 -4.87 -6.81 0.23
CA LEU A 59 -4.77 -5.81 -0.83
C LEU A 59 -4.99 -6.42 -2.24
N LEU A 60 -4.56 -7.67 -2.47
CA LEU A 60 -4.84 -8.38 -3.73
C LEU A 60 -6.35 -8.51 -3.96
N GLY A 61 -7.10 -8.87 -2.92
CA GLY A 61 -8.57 -8.94 -2.97
C GLY A 61 -9.24 -7.57 -3.20
N LEU A 62 -8.55 -6.47 -2.89
CA LEU A 62 -9.00 -5.10 -3.17
C LEU A 62 -8.56 -4.58 -4.56
N GLY A 63 -7.91 -5.42 -5.37
CA GLY A 63 -7.39 -5.04 -6.69
C GLY A 63 -6.18 -4.11 -6.64
N ILE A 64 -5.42 -4.13 -5.54
CA ILE A 64 -4.20 -3.34 -5.38
C ILE A 64 -3.00 -4.21 -5.75
N VAL A 65 -2.08 -3.62 -6.52
CA VAL A 65 -0.81 -4.26 -6.85
C VAL A 65 0.10 -4.23 -5.62
N VAL A 66 0.12 -5.32 -4.86
CA VAL A 66 0.89 -5.47 -3.62
C VAL A 66 2.36 -5.15 -3.83
N ALA A 67 2.98 -5.63 -4.91
CA ALA A 67 4.39 -5.40 -5.19
C ALA A 67 4.78 -3.90 -5.24
N ARG A 68 3.85 -3.03 -5.66
CA ARG A 68 4.09 -1.57 -5.74
C ARG A 68 3.76 -0.85 -4.43
N ALA A 69 2.74 -1.29 -3.71
CA ALA A 69 2.23 -0.61 -2.52
C ALA A 69 2.84 -1.13 -1.21
N ALA A 70 3.06 -2.44 -1.09
CA ALA A 70 3.60 -3.11 0.10
C ALA A 70 4.87 -2.48 0.70
N PRO A 71 5.91 -2.10 -0.07
CA PRO A 71 7.12 -1.52 0.52
C PRO A 71 6.88 -0.16 1.20
N PHE A 72 5.77 0.52 0.87
CA PHE A 72 5.42 1.83 1.42
C PHE A 72 4.31 1.80 2.47
N LEU A 73 3.77 0.60 2.77
CA LEU A 73 2.65 0.43 3.68
C LEU A 73 3.03 -0.37 4.93
N LEU A 74 2.37 -0.04 6.03
CA LEU A 74 2.33 -0.85 7.25
C LEU A 74 0.93 -1.46 7.42
N PHE A 75 0.89 -2.62 8.05
CA PHE A 75 -0.28 -3.42 8.37
C PHE A 75 -0.28 -3.70 9.87
N ASP A 76 -1.09 -2.95 10.62
CA ASP A 76 -1.19 -3.06 12.08
C ASP A 76 0.18 -2.88 12.77
N GLY A 77 0.98 -1.93 12.26
CA GLY A 77 2.33 -1.65 12.74
C GLY A 77 3.42 -2.59 12.22
N LYS A 78 3.08 -3.59 11.42
CA LYS A 78 4.04 -4.49 10.77
C LYS A 78 4.28 -4.05 9.34
N ARG A 79 5.53 -4.06 8.89
CA ARG A 79 5.81 -3.95 7.45
C ARG A 79 5.24 -5.20 6.78
N ALA A 80 4.67 -5.04 5.59
CA ALA A 80 4.46 -6.21 4.74
C ALA A 80 5.82 -6.89 4.62
N ALA A 81 5.92 -8.12 5.10
CA ALA A 81 7.01 -8.97 4.70
C ALA A 81 6.84 -9.09 3.18
N CYS A 82 7.63 -8.34 2.41
CA CYS A 82 7.96 -8.78 1.07
C CYS A 82 8.68 -10.11 1.29
N GLN A 83 7.94 -11.22 1.37
CA GLN A 83 8.53 -12.51 1.03
C GLN A 83 8.67 -12.45 -0.49
N PRO A 84 9.89 -12.27 -1.02
CA PRO A 84 10.10 -12.62 -2.40
C PRO A 84 9.94 -14.13 -2.46
N GLU A 85 8.94 -14.57 -3.22
CA GLU A 85 8.89 -15.91 -3.82
C GLU A 85 8.69 -17.11 -2.88
N LEU A 86 7.49 -17.68 -2.96
CA LEU A 86 7.32 -19.14 -3.00
C LEU A 86 6.54 -19.45 -4.27
N PHE A 87 7.27 -19.50 -5.38
CA PHE A 87 6.96 -20.39 -6.51
C PHE A 87 8.17 -21.28 -6.73
#